data_AF-A0A7S1Q8I7-F1
#
_entry.id   AF-A0A7S1Q8I7-F1
#
_cell.length_a   1.000
_cell.length_b   1.000
_cell.length_c   1.000
_cell.angle_alpha   90.00
_cell.angle_beta   90.00
_cell.angle_gamma   90.00
#
_symmetry.space_group_name_H-M   'P 1'
#
loop_
_entity.id
_entity.type
_entity.pdbx_description
1 polymer ?
#
loop_
_entity_poly.entity_id
_entity_poly.type
_entity_poly.pdbx_seq_one_letter_code
_entity_poly.pdbx_strand_id
1 'polypeptide(L)'
;WLKASPAQRGKLSASAPTVASPAAREQLRMARALQIAALCALAFEAAANPTHYGDPKGGCMSDEQAVRVQGLSGDFCSPACASSGSCPSDLPSGDTARPQCALRSPTGDKRCALICTPSASAPNATDGQCGAGTCQSIQGTGICTYAAAA
;
A
#
# COMPACT_ATOMS: atom_id res chain seq x y z
N TRP A 1 -31.79 -21.74 -68.73
CA TRP A 1 -32.82 -22.77 -68.98
C TRP A 1 -32.08 -24.00 -69.51
N LEU A 2 -32.03 -25.17 -68.88
CA LEU A 2 -32.61 -25.74 -67.67
C LEU A 2 -31.84 -27.07 -67.42
N LYS A 3 -31.87 -27.58 -66.18
CA LYS A 3 -31.51 -28.95 -65.70
C LYS A 3 -30.04 -29.20 -65.30
N ALA A 4 -29.69 -30.01 -64.30
CA ALA A 4 -30.23 -30.40 -62.98
C ALA A 4 -29.28 -31.50 -62.40
N SER A 5 -28.70 -31.28 -61.19
CA SER A 5 -28.24 -32.24 -60.13
C SER A 5 -27.36 -33.47 -60.49
N PRO A 6 -26.73 -34.26 -59.56
CA PRO A 6 -26.85 -34.31 -58.09
C PRO A 6 -25.54 -34.48 -57.26
N ALA A 7 -25.71 -34.30 -55.94
CA ALA A 7 -25.08 -35.05 -54.83
C ALA A 7 -23.54 -35.14 -54.72
N GLN A 8 -22.98 -34.29 -53.86
CA GLN A 8 -21.70 -34.57 -53.19
C GLN A 8 -21.90 -35.63 -52.10
N ARG A 9 -21.25 -36.78 -52.26
CA ARG A 9 -21.14 -37.82 -51.23
C ARG A 9 -19.79 -37.65 -50.53
N GLY A 10 -19.80 -37.04 -49.35
CA GLY A 10 -18.62 -36.90 -48.51
C GLY A 10 -18.09 -38.27 -48.09
N LYS A 11 -16.86 -38.60 -48.49
CA LYS A 11 -16.09 -39.70 -47.90
C LYS A 11 -15.50 -39.21 -46.59
N LEU A 12 -15.99 -39.75 -45.46
CA LEU A 12 -15.21 -39.76 -44.23
C LEU A 12 -14.00 -40.68 -44.46
N SER A 13 -12.80 -40.10 -44.53
CA SER A 13 -11.56 -40.83 -44.33
C SER A 13 -10.99 -40.41 -42.99
N ALA A 14 -11.18 -41.25 -41.99
CA ALA A 14 -10.53 -41.14 -40.70
C ALA A 14 -9.01 -41.17 -40.92
N SER A 15 -8.35 -40.04 -40.67
CA SER A 15 -6.89 -39.98 -40.57
C SER A 15 -6.53 -40.17 -39.10
N ALA A 16 -5.78 -41.23 -38.81
CA ALA A 16 -5.17 -41.45 -37.51
C ALA A 16 -4.23 -40.28 -37.15
N PRO A 17 -4.07 -39.95 -35.85
CA PRO A 17 -3.24 -38.83 -35.45
C PRO A 17 -1.76 -39.10 -35.76
N THR A 18 -1.20 -38.23 -36.59
CA THR A 18 0.24 -38.09 -36.79
C THR A 18 0.94 -37.92 -35.44
N VAL A 19 1.89 -38.82 -35.16
CA VAL A 19 2.77 -38.79 -33.99
C VAL A 19 3.40 -37.40 -33.87
N ALA A 20 3.02 -36.67 -32.83
CA ALA A 20 3.53 -35.33 -32.55
C ALA A 20 5.05 -35.38 -32.28
N SER A 21 5.82 -34.64 -33.07
CA SER A 21 7.28 -34.50 -32.95
C SER A 21 7.74 -34.12 -31.53
N PRO A 22 8.92 -34.57 -31.08
CA PRO A 22 9.49 -34.22 -29.77
C PRO A 22 9.66 -32.71 -29.56
N ALA A 23 9.81 -31.92 -30.63
CA ALA A 23 9.85 -30.46 -30.58
C ALA A 23 8.55 -29.80 -30.06
N ALA A 24 7.39 -30.44 -30.22
CA ALA A 24 6.11 -29.91 -29.71
C ALA A 24 5.92 -30.16 -28.20
N ARG A 25 6.64 -31.15 -27.65
CA ARG A 25 6.59 -31.48 -26.21
C ARG A 25 7.39 -30.49 -25.36
N GLU A 26 8.40 -29.85 -25.93
CA GLU A 26 9.22 -28.84 -25.25
C GLU A 26 8.55 -27.46 -25.20
N GLN A 27 7.79 -27.11 -26.25
CA GLN A 27 6.97 -25.90 -26.31
C GLN A 27 5.85 -25.89 -25.25
N LEU A 28 5.26 -27.05 -24.96
CA LEU A 28 4.23 -27.21 -23.91
C LEU A 28 4.81 -27.10 -22.48
N ARG A 29 6.10 -27.43 -22.30
CA ARG A 29 6.80 -27.28 -21.00
C ARG A 29 7.15 -25.82 -20.72
N MET A 30 7.53 -25.05 -21.75
CA MET A 30 7.82 -23.61 -21.61
C MET A 30 6.54 -22.77 -21.42
N ALA A 31 5.43 -23.12 -22.08
CA ALA A 31 4.15 -22.42 -21.93
C ALA A 31 3.53 -22.57 -20.52
N ARG A 32 3.84 -23.65 -19.77
CA ARG A 32 3.43 -23.82 -18.37
C ARG A 32 4.27 -23.02 -17.38
N ALA A 33 5.51 -22.67 -17.72
CA ALA A 33 6.35 -21.81 -16.89
C ALA A 33 5.89 -20.33 -16.94
N LEU A 34 5.28 -19.90 -18.05
CA LEU A 34 4.84 -18.50 -18.21
C LEU A 34 3.53 -18.18 -17.47
N GLN A 35 2.66 -19.17 -17.20
CA GLN A 35 1.41 -18.92 -16.46
C GLN A 35 1.59 -18.84 -14.93
N ILE A 36 2.70 -19.34 -14.36
CA ILE A 36 2.93 -19.27 -12.90
C ILE A 36 3.68 -17.98 -12.51
N ALA A 37 4.47 -17.40 -13.41
CA ALA A 37 5.12 -16.10 -13.16
C ALA A 37 4.12 -14.92 -13.16
N ALA A 38 3.02 -15.02 -13.90
CA ALA A 38 1.99 -13.97 -13.95
C ALA A 38 1.08 -13.92 -12.71
N LEU A 39 1.08 -14.96 -11.87
CA LEU A 39 0.28 -15.06 -10.64
C LEU A 39 1.04 -14.68 -9.36
N CYS A 40 2.34 -14.40 -9.43
CA CYS A 40 3.12 -13.84 -8.32
C CYS A 40 3.52 -12.36 -8.57
N ALA A 41 2.85 -11.71 -9.52
CA ALA A 41 2.73 -10.25 -9.55
C ALA A 41 1.35 -9.82 -9.04
N LEU A 42 0.74 -10.62 -8.15
CA LEU A 42 -0.21 -10.08 -7.18
C LEU A 42 0.57 -9.06 -6.38
N ALA A 43 0.52 -7.81 -6.84
CA ALA A 43 0.84 -6.67 -6.02
C ALA A 43 0.11 -6.91 -4.70
N PHE A 44 0.89 -7.22 -3.67
CA PHE A 44 0.48 -6.89 -2.32
C PHE A 44 0.49 -5.35 -2.34
N GLU A 45 -0.57 -4.75 -2.87
CA GLU A 45 -0.95 -3.40 -2.50
C GLU A 45 -1.16 -3.51 -1.00
N ALA A 46 -0.10 -3.18 -0.25
CA ALA A 46 -0.24 -2.88 1.16
C ALA A 46 -1.36 -1.84 1.19
N ALA A 47 -2.53 -2.26 1.68
CA ALA A 47 -3.67 -1.39 1.79
C ALA A 47 -3.24 -0.26 2.73
N ALA A 48 -2.91 0.90 2.15
CA ALA A 48 -2.49 2.06 2.89
C ALA A 48 -3.55 2.39 3.95
N ASN A 49 -3.11 3.06 5.02
CA ASN A 49 -4.02 3.53 6.04
C ASN A 49 -5.24 4.25 5.41
N PRO A 50 -6.46 4.02 5.93
CA PRO A 50 -7.67 4.61 5.37
C PRO A 50 -7.82 6.11 5.69
N THR A 51 -6.99 6.63 6.60
CA THR A 51 -6.89 8.04 6.99
C THR A 51 -5.43 8.47 7.03
N HIS A 52 -5.19 9.77 7.04
CA HIS A 52 -3.86 10.32 7.31
C HIS A 52 -3.38 9.96 8.73
N TYR A 53 -2.08 10.20 8.98
CA TYR A 53 -1.44 10.03 10.29
C TYR A 53 -1.36 8.60 10.82
N GLY A 54 -1.60 7.60 9.97
CA GLY A 54 -1.63 6.20 10.39
C GLY A 54 -0.25 5.57 10.61
N ASP A 55 -0.28 4.27 10.91
CA ASP A 55 0.92 3.44 11.14
C ASP A 55 1.59 3.09 9.80
N PRO A 56 2.86 3.48 9.57
CA PRO A 56 3.58 3.16 8.34
C PRO A 56 3.68 1.66 8.02
N LYS A 57 3.48 0.75 9.00
CA LYS A 57 3.40 -0.70 8.75
C LYS A 57 2.21 -1.08 7.86
N GLY A 58 1.13 -0.32 7.90
CA GLY A 58 0.01 -0.46 6.96
C GLY A 58 0.27 0.19 5.60
N GLY A 59 1.33 0.97 5.47
CA GLY A 59 1.58 1.83 4.31
C GLY A 59 0.93 3.21 4.46
N CYS A 60 1.62 4.24 3.98
CA CYS A 60 1.12 5.61 4.02
C CYS A 60 0.28 5.92 2.78
N MET A 61 -0.61 6.92 2.89
CA MET A 61 -1.32 7.43 1.72
C MET A 61 -0.36 8.02 0.69
N SER A 62 -0.84 8.20 -0.54
CA SER A 62 -0.02 8.66 -1.66
C SER A 62 0.61 10.05 -1.47
N ASP A 63 -0.01 10.90 -0.64
CA ASP A 63 0.44 12.26 -0.32
C ASP A 63 1.13 12.35 1.06
N GLU A 64 1.40 11.21 1.68
CA GLU A 64 2.10 11.09 2.95
C GLU A 64 3.49 10.46 2.79
N GLN A 65 4.35 10.75 3.77
CA GLN A 65 5.63 10.06 3.92
C GLN A 65 5.70 9.41 5.29
N ALA A 66 6.26 8.21 5.37
CA ALA A 66 6.66 7.63 6.64
C ALA A 66 7.83 8.44 7.19
N VAL A 67 7.63 9.14 8.31
CA VAL A 67 8.65 10.01 8.91
C VAL A 67 8.98 9.57 10.32
N ARG A 68 10.25 9.78 10.68
CA ARG A 68 10.80 9.65 12.02
C ARG A 68 11.29 11.02 12.47
N VAL A 69 10.82 11.48 13.61
CA VAL A 69 11.34 12.71 14.24
C VAL A 69 12.57 12.36 15.06
N GLN A 70 13.64 13.15 14.91
CA GLN A 70 14.87 12.96 15.69
C GLN A 70 14.59 13.08 17.18
N GLY A 71 15.07 12.11 17.97
CA GLY A 71 14.85 12.08 19.41
C GLY A 71 13.51 11.44 19.85
N LEU A 72 12.67 11.00 18.91
CA LEU A 72 11.46 10.22 19.21
C LEU A 72 11.63 8.75 18.83
N SER A 73 10.92 7.90 19.56
CA SER A 73 10.77 6.49 19.22
C SER A 73 9.61 6.33 18.24
N GLY A 74 9.83 5.61 17.14
CA GLY A 74 8.75 5.23 16.23
C GLY A 74 8.51 6.18 15.05
N ASP A 75 7.58 5.78 14.18
CA ASP A 75 7.31 6.39 12.89
C ASP A 75 5.83 6.77 12.78
N PHE A 76 5.49 7.63 11.83
CA PHE A 76 4.09 7.87 11.45
C PHE A 76 4.00 8.33 10.00
N CYS A 77 2.83 8.16 9.39
CA CYS A 77 2.54 8.72 8.08
C CYS A 77 2.26 10.22 8.20
N SER A 78 2.94 11.04 7.40
CA SER A 78 2.95 12.49 7.57
C SER A 78 2.61 13.20 6.25
N PRO A 79 1.43 13.85 6.19
CA PRO A 79 1.03 14.64 5.02
C PRO A 79 1.94 15.84 4.82
N ALA A 80 2.05 16.30 3.58
CA ALA A 80 2.60 17.63 3.32
C ALA A 80 1.70 18.73 3.89
N CYS A 81 2.30 19.78 4.44
CA CYS A 81 1.51 20.96 4.78
C CYS A 81 0.96 21.60 3.51
N ALA A 82 -0.30 22.02 3.55
CA ALA A 82 -0.86 22.88 2.51
C ALA A 82 -0.10 24.22 2.48
N SER A 83 -0.23 24.96 1.37
CA SER A 83 0.36 26.30 1.22
C SER A 83 -0.13 27.30 2.27
N SER A 84 -1.35 27.12 2.77
CA SER A 84 -1.96 27.85 3.90
C SER A 84 -1.40 27.47 5.27
N GLY A 85 -0.58 26.41 5.36
CA GLY A 85 -0.11 25.83 6.62
C GLY A 85 -1.13 24.91 7.31
N SER A 86 -2.25 24.58 6.65
CA SER A 86 -3.23 23.63 7.17
C SER A 86 -2.82 22.17 6.92
N CYS A 87 -3.44 21.28 7.68
CA CYS A 87 -3.21 19.84 7.65
C CYS A 87 -4.55 19.09 7.52
N PRO A 88 -4.57 17.90 6.88
CA PRO A 88 -5.76 17.05 6.84
C PRO A 88 -6.30 16.74 8.24
N SER A 89 -7.62 16.58 8.35
CA SER A 89 -8.32 16.41 9.63
C SER A 89 -9.02 15.07 9.77
N ASP A 90 -8.93 14.19 8.78
CA ASP A 90 -9.31 12.79 8.91
C ASP A 90 -8.24 12.07 9.74
N LEU A 91 -8.66 11.57 10.89
CA LEU A 91 -7.77 10.98 11.89
C LEU A 91 -7.99 9.47 11.96
N PRO A 92 -6.95 8.71 12.34
CA PRO A 92 -7.11 7.30 12.68
C PRO A 92 -8.17 7.09 13.76
N SER A 93 -8.77 5.90 13.78
CA SER A 93 -9.82 5.60 14.76
C SER A 93 -9.29 5.69 16.19
N GLY A 94 -9.99 6.47 17.02
CA GLY A 94 -9.61 6.69 18.42
C GLY A 94 -8.65 7.86 18.64
N ASP A 95 -8.15 8.49 17.58
CA ASP A 95 -7.29 9.66 17.71
C ASP A 95 -8.13 10.90 18.06
N THR A 96 -7.63 11.66 19.05
CA THR A 96 -8.15 12.97 19.44
C THR A 96 -7.06 14.04 19.52
N ALA A 97 -5.83 13.68 19.13
CA ALA A 97 -4.72 14.60 18.95
C ALA A 97 -5.00 15.60 17.81
N ARG A 98 -4.37 16.77 17.84
CA ARG A 98 -4.67 17.86 16.90
C ARG A 98 -3.65 17.87 15.76
N PRO A 99 -4.08 17.83 14.49
CA PRO A 99 -3.16 17.95 13.36
C PRO A 99 -2.59 19.35 13.27
N GLN A 100 -1.26 19.46 13.16
CA GLN A 100 -0.56 20.72 13.01
C GLN A 100 0.60 20.61 12.01
N CYS A 101 0.82 21.69 11.25
CA CYS A 101 2.00 21.84 10.39
C CYS A 101 3.22 22.22 11.25
N ALA A 102 3.73 21.25 11.99
CA ALA A 102 4.73 21.45 13.04
C ALA A 102 6.12 20.95 12.66
N LEU A 103 6.23 20.12 11.63
CA LEU A 103 7.50 19.53 11.24
C LEU A 103 8.18 20.29 10.12
N ARG A 104 9.51 20.31 10.16
CA ARG A 104 10.36 20.82 9.10
C ARG A 104 11.53 19.86 8.86
N SER A 105 11.65 19.38 7.62
CA SER A 105 12.77 18.54 7.20
C SER A 105 14.07 19.36 7.08
N PRO A 106 15.24 18.70 7.03
CA PRO A 106 16.51 19.38 6.76
C PRO A 106 16.55 20.10 5.40
N THR A 107 15.79 19.61 4.41
CA THR A 107 15.64 20.22 3.08
C THR A 107 14.66 21.40 3.06
N GLY A 108 13.96 21.66 4.17
CA GLY A 108 13.03 22.77 4.33
C GLY A 108 11.55 22.42 4.08
N ASP A 109 11.24 21.16 3.78
CA ASP A 109 9.87 20.70 3.59
C ASP A 109 9.10 20.73 4.90
N LYS A 110 7.89 21.28 4.85
CA LYS A 110 6.99 21.31 6.00
C LYS A 110 5.99 20.16 5.94
N ARG A 111 5.82 19.46 7.05
CA ARG A 111 4.94 18.29 7.17
C ARG A 111 4.03 18.38 8.39
N CYS A 112 2.92 17.67 8.30
CA CYS A 112 1.88 17.61 9.33
C CYS A 112 2.15 16.49 10.33
N ALA A 113 1.85 16.74 11.59
CA ALA A 113 1.92 15.74 12.66
C ALA A 113 0.72 15.90 13.61
N LEU A 114 0.37 14.82 14.31
CA LEU A 114 -0.62 14.88 15.37
C LEU A 114 0.03 15.27 16.69
N ILE A 115 -0.40 16.41 17.21
CA ILE A 115 0.09 16.98 18.45
C ILE A 115 -0.80 16.56 19.62
N CYS A 116 -0.18 15.95 20.62
CA CYS A 116 -0.81 15.45 21.82
C CYS A 116 -0.20 16.09 23.07
N THR A 117 -0.89 15.96 24.20
CA THR A 117 -0.40 16.41 25.50
C THR A 117 0.27 15.21 26.18
N PRO A 118 1.59 15.23 26.37
CA PRO A 118 2.28 14.13 27.04
C PRO A 118 1.88 14.08 28.51
N SER A 119 1.56 12.89 29.05
CA SER A 119 1.24 12.75 30.46
C SER A 119 2.48 12.92 31.35
N ALA A 120 2.34 13.71 32.43
CA ALA A 120 3.43 13.99 33.37
C ALA A 120 3.92 12.73 34.13
N SER A 121 3.07 11.71 34.25
CA SER A 121 3.37 10.44 34.92
C SER A 121 3.90 9.35 33.98
N ALA A 122 3.78 9.52 32.66
CA ALA A 122 4.23 8.55 31.68
C ALA A 122 4.49 9.23 30.32
N PRO A 123 5.61 9.96 30.17
CA PRO A 123 6.05 10.40 28.85
C PRO A 123 6.17 9.15 27.99
N ASN A 124 5.42 9.06 26.88
CA ASN A 124 5.30 7.87 26.03
C ASN A 124 4.27 6.83 26.47
N ALA A 125 3.25 7.20 27.25
CA ALA A 125 2.05 6.39 27.38
C ALA A 125 1.16 6.51 26.14
N THR A 126 0.28 5.53 25.97
CA THR A 126 -0.95 5.65 25.16
C THR A 126 -1.89 6.67 25.83
N ASP A 127 -1.41 7.91 25.98
CA ASP A 127 -2.27 9.05 26.27
C ASP A 127 -3.31 9.01 25.17
N GLY A 128 -4.57 8.72 25.52
CA GLY A 128 -5.64 8.25 24.62
C GLY A 128 -6.01 9.19 23.47
N GLN A 129 -5.19 10.20 23.21
CA GLN A 129 -5.22 11.08 22.06
C GLN A 129 -4.62 10.46 20.79
N CYS A 130 -3.75 9.47 20.91
CA CYS A 130 -3.07 8.85 19.77
C CYS A 130 -3.66 7.50 19.34
N GLY A 131 -4.88 7.15 19.79
CA GLY A 131 -5.54 5.89 19.44
C GLY A 131 -4.65 4.68 19.72
N ALA A 132 -4.26 3.96 18.66
CA ALA A 132 -3.35 2.81 18.72
C ALA A 132 -1.86 3.17 18.80
N GLY A 133 -1.50 4.43 18.54
CA GLY A 133 -0.16 4.97 18.68
C GLY A 133 0.16 5.41 20.10
N THR A 134 1.27 6.13 20.25
CA THR A 134 1.79 6.57 21.54
C THR A 134 2.16 8.05 21.48
N CYS A 135 1.83 8.81 22.53
CA CYS A 135 2.18 10.22 22.62
C CYS A 135 3.62 10.39 23.10
N GLN A 136 4.54 10.65 22.18
CA GLN A 136 5.97 10.83 22.50
C GLN A 136 6.28 12.27 22.84
N SER A 137 6.88 12.51 24.01
CA SER A 137 7.24 13.86 24.46
C SER A 137 8.50 14.38 23.74
N ILE A 138 8.43 15.61 23.22
CA ILE A 138 9.57 16.33 22.64
C ILE A 138 9.47 17.81 22.97
N GLN A 139 10.51 18.37 23.58
CA GLN A 139 10.66 19.83 23.81
C GLN A 139 9.41 20.50 24.44
N GLY A 140 8.71 19.80 25.33
CA GLY A 140 7.52 20.34 26.02
C GLY A 140 6.19 20.17 25.29
N THR A 141 6.17 19.49 24.14
CA THR A 141 4.94 19.03 23.45
C THR A 141 4.98 17.52 23.23
N GLY A 142 3.92 16.93 22.67
CA GLY A 142 3.82 15.52 22.34
C GLY A 142 3.50 15.29 20.86
N ILE A 143 4.05 14.24 20.26
CA ILE A 143 3.74 13.81 18.90
C ILE A 143 3.27 12.35 18.93
N CYS A 144 2.14 12.05 18.27
CA CYS A 144 1.69 10.68 18.10
C CYS A 144 2.60 9.91 17.14
N THR A 145 3.12 8.77 17.59
CA THR A 145 3.96 7.87 16.79
C THR A 145 3.54 6.43 16.97
N TYR A 146 3.86 5.58 16.01
CA TYR A 146 3.69 4.13 16.08
C TYR A 146 5.04 3.45 16.26
N ALA A 147 5.04 2.25 16.85
CA ALA A 147 6.27 1.47 16.99
C ALA A 147 6.94 1.31 15.62
N ALA A 148 8.25 1.60 15.55
CA ALA A 148 9.00 1.65 14.30
C ALA A 148 8.67 0.47 13.39
N ALA A 149 8.49 0.74 12.10
CA ALA A 149 8.46 -0.31 11.10
C ALA A 149 9.82 -1.04 11.14
N ALA A 150 9.77 -2.38 11.25
CA ALA A 150 10.97 -3.23 11.33
C ALA A 150 11.61 -3.39 9.95
#